data_AF-A0A8X8YYB1-F1
#
_entry.id   AF-A0A8X8YYB1-F1
#
_cell.length_a   1.000
_cell.length_b   1.000
_cell.length_c   1.000
_cell.angle_alpha   90.00
_cell.angle_beta   90.00
_cell.angle_gamma   90.00
#
_symmetry.space_group_name_H-M   'P 1'
#
loop_
_entity.id
_entity.type
_entity.pdbx_description
1 polymer ?
#
loop_
_entity_poly.entity_id
_entity_poly.type
_entity_poly.pdbx_seq_one_letter_code
_entity_poly.pdbx_strand_id
1 'polypeptide(L)'
;MPEVDALKAKEWEVGIYQEEIAAGQGIKIRRRPATGLPPHYVGPFEFDLQNEGNTPRNILEAIIWSKDVEVTQRKEKNPYAVLKKLLDKAPPARDFIGALKKANSRTSFPGLIAEVKKASPSRGVLRENFDPVQIAKAYEKGGAACLSVLTDEKYFQGSFENLEAIRNSGVQACDSAIDAWQIYYARIKGADAILLIAAVLPDLDIKYMIKICKLFRMTALVEVHDEREFDRVIEIEGIQLIGINNRDLETFELNIANTKKLLEGERGQKIREKGIMVVGESGLFTPADIAYVQEAGVKAVLVGESLVKQEDPSAGIAQLFGKDISL
;
A
#
# COMPACT_ATOMS: atom_id res chain seq x y z
N MET A 1 -35.61 -1.68 17.50
CA MET A 1 -34.79 -0.62 18.13
C MET A 1 -33.75 -1.16 19.11
N PRO A 2 -34.05 -2.02 20.10
CA PRO A 2 -33.05 -2.43 21.09
C PRO A 2 -31.90 -3.31 20.55
N GLU A 3 -32.13 -4.13 19.52
CA GLU A 3 -31.08 -4.97 18.91
C GLU A 3 -30.04 -4.18 18.10
N VAL A 4 -30.43 -3.04 17.50
CA VAL A 4 -29.53 -2.19 16.71
C VAL A 4 -28.56 -1.44 17.63
N ASP A 5 -29.04 -1.00 18.80
CA ASP A 5 -28.21 -0.32 19.80
C ASP A 5 -27.25 -1.29 20.50
N ALA A 6 -27.66 -2.54 20.72
CA ALA A 6 -26.78 -3.58 21.27
C ALA A 6 -25.66 -3.99 20.30
N LEU A 7 -25.93 -4.04 18.99
CA LEU A 7 -24.93 -4.29 17.95
C LEU A 7 -23.89 -3.15 17.89
N LYS A 8 -24.35 -1.90 17.89
CA LYS A 8 -23.48 -0.71 17.91
C LYS A 8 -22.59 -0.67 19.16
N ALA A 9 -23.13 -1.02 20.33
CA ALA A 9 -22.35 -1.08 21.57
C ALA A 9 -21.24 -2.15 21.50
N LYS A 10 -21.55 -3.33 20.96
CA LYS A 10 -20.56 -4.40 20.75
C LYS A 10 -19.49 -4.03 19.73
N GLU A 11 -19.88 -3.39 18.63
CA GLU A 11 -18.94 -2.89 17.61
C GLU A 11 -18.00 -1.81 18.19
N TRP A 12 -18.52 -0.97 19.08
CA TRP A 12 -17.74 0.04 19.79
C TRP A 12 -16.75 -0.59 20.79
N GLU A 13 -17.18 -1.55 21.61
CA GLU A 13 -16.29 -2.29 22.52
C GLU A 13 -15.16 -2.99 21.76
N VAL A 14 -15.48 -3.69 20.66
CA VAL A 14 -14.47 -4.33 19.81
C VAL A 14 -13.49 -3.32 19.22
N GLY A 15 -13.98 -2.13 18.84
CA GLY A 15 -13.14 -1.02 18.38
C GLY A 15 -12.13 -0.56 19.43
N ILE A 16 -12.56 -0.40 20.69
CA ILE A 16 -11.68 0.00 21.81
C ILE A 16 -10.57 -1.05 22.02
N TYR A 17 -10.92 -2.34 22.05
CA TYR A 17 -9.91 -3.40 22.20
C TYR A 17 -8.89 -3.43 21.06
N GLN A 18 -9.32 -3.14 19.82
CA GLN A 18 -8.41 -3.05 18.68
C GLN A 18 -7.45 -1.85 18.81
N GLU A 19 -7.91 -0.72 19.32
CA GLU A 19 -7.07 0.46 19.57
C GLU A 19 -6.06 0.22 20.69
N GLU A 20 -6.43 -0.49 21.76
CA GLU A 20 -5.51 -0.85 22.84
C GLU A 20 -4.39 -1.79 22.35
N ILE A 21 -4.73 -2.79 21.53
CA ILE A 21 -3.74 -3.68 20.91
C ILE A 21 -2.80 -2.87 20.00
N ALA A 22 -3.36 -1.96 19.19
CA ALA A 22 -2.59 -1.11 18.30
C ALA A 22 -1.62 -0.21 19.09
N ALA A 23 -2.09 0.41 20.19
CA ALA A 23 -1.30 1.24 21.06
C ALA A 23 -0.16 0.45 21.74
N GLY A 24 -0.42 -0.77 22.22
CA GLY A 24 0.60 -1.67 22.75
C GLY A 24 1.69 -2.01 21.72
N GLN A 25 1.32 -2.08 20.44
CA GLN A 25 2.23 -2.28 19.31
C GLN A 25 2.91 -0.98 18.84
N GLY A 26 2.52 0.18 19.38
CA GLY A 26 3.09 1.49 19.02
C GLY A 26 2.54 2.08 17.75
N ILE A 27 1.45 1.51 17.22
CA ILE A 27 0.74 2.06 16.08
C ILE A 27 0.14 3.39 16.53
N LYS A 28 0.64 4.47 15.95
CA LYS A 28 0.14 5.81 16.25
C LYS A 28 -1.08 6.14 15.41
N ILE A 29 -1.16 5.68 14.16
CA ILE A 29 -2.23 6.07 13.24
C ILE A 29 -3.55 5.40 13.64
N ARG A 30 -4.52 6.22 14.04
CA ARG A 30 -5.87 5.74 14.38
C ARG A 30 -6.63 5.39 13.12
N ARG A 31 -7.36 4.28 13.13
CA ARG A 31 -8.21 3.90 11.99
C ARG A 31 -9.59 4.54 12.03
N ARG A 32 -10.02 5.02 13.21
CA ARG A 32 -11.31 5.66 13.47
C ARG A 32 -11.15 6.78 14.52
N PRO A 33 -12.14 7.68 14.64
CA PRO A 33 -12.24 8.61 15.77
C PRO A 33 -12.26 7.87 17.12
N ALA A 34 -11.44 8.28 18.07
CA ALA A 34 -11.36 7.67 19.41
C ALA A 34 -12.60 7.99 20.26
N THR A 35 -13.15 9.18 20.08
CA THR A 35 -14.48 9.55 20.54
C THR A 35 -15.32 9.69 19.29
N GLY A 36 -16.40 8.91 19.17
CA GLY A 36 -17.42 9.18 18.14
C GLY A 36 -17.83 10.66 18.17
N LEU A 37 -18.29 11.20 17.04
CA LEU A 37 -18.76 12.60 16.97
C LEU A 37 -19.68 12.87 18.16
N PRO A 38 -19.36 13.78 19.10
CA PRO A 38 -20.31 14.16 20.14
C PRO A 38 -21.40 15.00 19.44
N PRO A 39 -22.61 14.46 19.19
CA PRO A 39 -23.64 15.22 18.53
C PRO A 39 -24.20 16.17 19.58
N HIS A 40 -23.86 17.45 19.51
CA HIS A 40 -24.58 18.46 20.26
C HIS A 40 -25.79 18.87 19.44
N TYR A 41 -26.94 18.32 19.80
CA TYR A 41 -28.21 18.70 19.22
C TYR A 41 -28.61 20.10 19.72
N VAL A 42 -28.63 21.09 18.84
CA VAL A 42 -29.04 22.48 19.14
C VAL A 42 -30.26 22.83 18.29
N GLY A 43 -31.41 22.23 18.63
CA GLY A 43 -32.64 22.41 17.86
C GLY A 43 -32.56 21.69 16.50
N PRO A 44 -32.98 22.29 15.37
CA PRO A 44 -32.97 21.59 14.07
C PRO A 44 -31.56 21.41 13.45
N PHE A 45 -30.50 21.77 14.19
CA PHE A 45 -29.11 21.70 13.72
C PHE A 45 -28.29 20.74 14.57
N GLU A 46 -27.44 19.96 13.91
CA GLU A 46 -26.35 19.22 14.55
C GLU A 46 -25.11 20.12 14.60
N PHE A 47 -24.50 20.25 15.78
CA PHE A 47 -23.27 21.00 15.98
C PHE A 47 -22.12 20.05 16.27
N ASP A 48 -21.14 20.00 15.37
CA ASP A 48 -19.94 19.17 15.51
C ASP A 48 -18.86 19.94 16.28
N LEU A 49 -18.62 19.57 17.54
CA LEU A 49 -17.46 20.05 18.28
C LEU A 49 -16.23 19.24 17.92
N GLN A 50 -15.31 19.86 17.18
CA GLN A 50 -14.00 19.28 16.90
C GLN A 50 -13.15 19.24 18.19
N ASN A 51 -12.52 18.11 18.43
CA ASN A 51 -11.56 17.86 19.49
C ASN A 51 -10.45 16.92 18.96
N GLU A 52 -9.40 16.69 19.76
CA GLU A 52 -8.29 15.79 19.36
C GLU A 52 -8.73 14.33 19.15
N GLY A 53 -9.83 13.92 19.79
CA GLY A 53 -10.42 12.59 19.68
C GLY A 53 -11.15 12.33 18.36
N ASN A 54 -11.69 13.37 17.71
CA ASN A 54 -12.52 13.25 16.51
C ASN A 54 -11.99 14.01 15.28
N THR A 55 -10.75 14.52 15.36
CA THR A 55 -10.05 15.15 14.23
C THR A 55 -8.79 14.35 13.87
N PRO A 56 -8.53 14.06 12.58
CA PRO A 56 -7.30 13.40 12.18
C PRO A 56 -6.08 14.26 12.50
N ARG A 57 -5.03 13.66 13.07
CA ARG A 57 -3.81 14.39 13.46
C ARG A 57 -2.83 14.63 12.31
N ASN A 58 -2.89 13.80 11.27
CA ASN A 58 -2.05 13.92 10.09
C ASN A 58 -2.83 13.46 8.84
N ILE A 59 -2.23 13.64 7.65
CA ILE A 59 -2.89 13.29 6.39
C ILE A 59 -3.21 11.81 6.30
N LEU A 60 -2.35 10.94 6.85
CA LEU A 60 -2.53 9.50 6.71
C LEU A 60 -3.72 9.07 7.53
N GLU A 61 -3.86 9.57 8.77
CA GLU A 61 -5.04 9.36 9.59
C GLU A 61 -6.31 9.83 8.87
N ALA A 62 -6.28 10.97 8.19
CA ALA A 62 -7.41 11.46 7.39
C ALA A 62 -7.76 10.54 6.21
N ILE A 63 -6.73 10.03 5.49
CA ILE A 63 -6.90 9.06 4.40
C ILE A 63 -7.53 7.78 4.93
N ILE A 64 -7.01 7.23 6.03
CA ILE A 64 -7.48 5.98 6.62
C ILE A 64 -8.92 6.11 7.09
N TRP A 65 -9.29 7.20 7.77
CA TRP A 65 -10.68 7.41 8.22
C TRP A 65 -11.64 7.54 7.05
N SER A 66 -11.26 8.29 6.02
CA SER A 66 -12.06 8.41 4.81
C SER A 66 -12.22 7.05 4.10
N LYS A 67 -11.16 6.23 4.11
CA LYS A 67 -11.18 4.90 3.51
C LYS A 67 -12.03 3.90 4.29
N ASP A 68 -12.02 3.95 5.63
CA ASP A 68 -12.88 3.10 6.46
C ASP A 68 -14.37 3.36 6.18
N VAL A 69 -14.76 4.63 6.03
CA VAL A 69 -16.11 5.02 5.61
C VAL A 69 -16.43 4.50 4.21
N GLU A 70 -15.54 4.72 3.25
CA GLU A 70 -15.72 4.24 1.87
C GLU A 70 -15.88 2.72 1.82
N VAL A 71 -15.01 1.97 2.49
CA VAL A 71 -15.04 0.50 2.55
C VAL A 71 -16.33 0.02 3.18
N THR A 72 -16.81 0.68 4.24
CA THR A 72 -18.10 0.34 4.88
C THR A 72 -19.26 0.50 3.89
N GLN A 73 -19.33 1.61 3.17
CA GLN A 73 -20.35 1.85 2.15
C GLN A 73 -20.25 0.85 0.98
N ARG A 74 -19.03 0.49 0.57
CA ARG A 74 -18.83 -0.52 -0.50
C ARG A 74 -19.19 -1.94 -0.03
N LYS A 75 -18.94 -2.28 1.24
CA LYS A 75 -19.34 -3.57 1.85
C LYS A 75 -20.85 -3.76 1.83
N GLU A 76 -21.63 -2.70 2.07
CA GLU A 76 -23.10 -2.74 1.99
C GLU A 76 -23.57 -3.03 0.56
N LYS A 77 -22.96 -2.38 -0.44
CA LYS A 77 -23.29 -2.58 -1.86
C LYS A 77 -22.81 -3.92 -2.41
N ASN A 78 -21.64 -4.38 -1.95
CA ASN A 78 -20.99 -5.60 -2.41
C ASN A 78 -20.54 -6.47 -1.22
N PRO A 79 -21.48 -7.20 -0.59
CA PRO A 79 -21.15 -8.08 0.53
C PRO A 79 -20.19 -9.20 0.14
N TYR A 80 -19.46 -9.75 1.11
CA TYR A 80 -18.50 -10.85 0.88
C TYR A 80 -19.10 -12.05 0.13
N ALA A 81 -20.37 -12.37 0.36
CA ALA A 81 -21.06 -13.46 -0.34
C ALA A 81 -21.14 -13.22 -1.85
N VAL A 82 -21.30 -11.97 -2.27
CA VAL A 82 -21.27 -11.56 -3.69
C VAL A 82 -19.85 -11.63 -4.23
N LEU A 83 -18.87 -11.07 -3.49
CA LEU A 83 -17.46 -11.09 -3.90
C LEU A 83 -16.94 -12.51 -4.08
N LYS A 84 -17.28 -13.45 -3.19
CA LYS A 84 -16.86 -14.86 -3.31
C LYS A 84 -17.30 -15.49 -4.64
N LYS A 85 -18.52 -15.21 -5.11
CA LYS A 85 -19.00 -15.71 -6.41
C LYS A 85 -18.26 -15.10 -7.60
N LEU A 86 -17.79 -13.87 -7.47
CA LEU A 86 -17.01 -13.19 -8.51
C LEU A 86 -15.56 -13.66 -8.52
N LEU A 87 -15.00 -14.01 -7.36
CA LEU A 87 -13.64 -14.56 -7.24
C LEU A 87 -13.46 -15.85 -8.03
N ASP A 88 -14.47 -16.72 -8.09
CA ASP A 88 -14.42 -17.95 -8.89
C ASP A 88 -14.19 -17.69 -10.39
N LYS A 89 -14.54 -16.48 -10.87
CA LYS A 89 -14.35 -16.05 -12.25
C LYS A 89 -13.08 -15.22 -12.44
N ALA A 90 -12.41 -14.83 -11.36
CA ALA A 90 -11.23 -14.00 -11.44
C ALA A 90 -10.05 -14.81 -12.02
N PRO A 91 -9.24 -14.23 -12.93
CA PRO A 91 -8.05 -14.91 -13.42
C PRO A 91 -7.07 -15.14 -12.27
N PRO A 92 -6.25 -16.21 -12.34
CA PRO A 92 -5.27 -16.50 -11.29
C PRO A 92 -4.30 -15.33 -11.10
N ALA A 93 -3.85 -15.15 -9.87
CA ALA A 93 -2.80 -14.21 -9.56
C ALA A 93 -1.50 -14.57 -10.29
N ARG A 94 -0.81 -13.55 -10.80
CA ARG A 94 0.51 -13.69 -11.40
C ARG A 94 1.58 -13.64 -10.32
N ASP A 95 2.72 -14.28 -10.57
CA ASP A 95 3.82 -14.36 -9.61
C ASP A 95 4.59 -13.04 -9.52
N PHE A 96 4.13 -12.15 -8.64
CA PHE A 96 4.68 -10.81 -8.42
C PHE A 96 6.14 -10.86 -7.92
N ILE A 97 6.43 -11.68 -6.91
CA ILE A 97 7.80 -11.84 -6.40
C ILE A 97 8.70 -12.49 -7.46
N GLY A 98 8.20 -13.49 -8.19
CA GLY A 98 8.93 -14.12 -9.29
C GLY A 98 9.32 -13.14 -10.38
N ALA A 99 8.43 -12.22 -10.76
CA ALA A 99 8.72 -11.16 -11.73
C ALA A 99 9.86 -10.24 -11.26
N LEU A 100 9.82 -9.80 -9.99
CA LEU A 100 10.89 -8.99 -9.40
C LEU A 100 12.23 -9.74 -9.35
N LYS A 101 12.22 -11.01 -8.93
CA LYS A 101 13.43 -11.86 -8.93
C LYS A 101 14.01 -12.01 -10.33
N LYS A 102 13.17 -12.31 -11.32
CA LYS A 102 13.58 -12.47 -12.72
C LYS A 102 14.19 -11.18 -13.27
N ALA A 103 13.57 -10.04 -13.00
CA ALA A 103 14.12 -8.74 -13.40
C ALA A 103 15.47 -8.48 -12.75
N ASN A 104 15.60 -8.72 -11.43
CA ASN A 104 16.84 -8.54 -10.71
C ASN A 104 17.98 -9.43 -11.23
N SER A 105 17.71 -10.71 -11.45
CA SER A 105 18.70 -11.65 -11.99
C SER A 105 19.12 -11.32 -13.42
N ARG A 106 18.24 -10.74 -14.23
CA ARG A 106 18.51 -10.39 -15.63
C ARG A 106 19.38 -9.14 -15.77
N THR A 107 19.10 -8.09 -14.99
CA THR A 107 19.71 -6.76 -15.19
C THR A 107 20.84 -6.47 -14.21
N SER A 108 20.94 -7.27 -13.14
CA SER A 108 21.74 -7.00 -11.94
C SER A 108 21.34 -5.74 -11.17
N PHE A 109 20.18 -5.15 -11.48
CA PHE A 109 19.60 -4.01 -10.78
C PHE A 109 18.37 -4.43 -9.97
N PRO A 110 17.94 -3.69 -8.94
CA PRO A 110 16.68 -3.97 -8.26
C PRO A 110 15.51 -4.03 -9.25
N GLY A 111 14.60 -5.00 -9.08
CA GLY A 111 13.39 -5.08 -9.90
C GLY A 111 12.49 -3.87 -9.67
N LEU A 112 12.06 -3.21 -10.75
CA LEU A 112 11.24 -2.00 -10.66
C LEU A 112 9.74 -2.33 -10.50
N ILE A 113 9.13 -1.82 -9.44
CA ILE A 113 7.69 -1.64 -9.29
C ILE A 113 7.37 -0.18 -9.67
N ALA A 114 6.84 0.05 -10.87
CA ALA A 114 6.51 1.39 -11.34
C ALA A 114 5.10 1.79 -10.91
N GLU A 115 4.97 2.93 -10.24
CA GLU A 115 3.71 3.37 -9.67
C GLU A 115 2.91 4.25 -10.65
N VAL A 116 1.69 3.82 -10.95
CA VAL A 116 0.70 4.51 -11.77
C VAL A 116 -0.18 5.38 -10.85
N LYS A 117 0.15 6.68 -10.79
CA LYS A 117 -0.46 7.64 -9.86
C LYS A 117 -0.84 8.95 -10.54
N LYS A 118 -2.11 9.37 -10.45
CA LYS A 118 -2.57 10.62 -11.06
C LYS A 118 -2.27 11.85 -10.20
N ALA A 119 -2.54 11.77 -8.90
CA ALA A 119 -2.35 12.86 -7.95
C ALA A 119 -1.74 12.36 -6.64
N SER A 120 -1.27 13.27 -5.79
CA SER A 120 -0.94 12.98 -4.40
C SER A 120 -1.38 14.13 -3.47
N PRO A 121 -1.67 13.85 -2.19
CA PRO A 121 -2.00 14.90 -1.22
C PRO A 121 -0.92 16.00 -1.12
N SER A 122 0.34 15.60 -1.25
CA SER A 122 1.49 16.48 -1.08
C SER A 122 1.81 17.35 -2.31
N ARG A 123 1.41 16.93 -3.52
CA ARG A 123 1.81 17.60 -4.77
C ARG A 123 0.65 17.93 -5.71
N GLY A 124 -0.59 17.60 -5.34
CA GLY A 124 -1.75 17.78 -6.20
C GLY A 124 -1.69 16.85 -7.42
N VAL A 125 -2.17 17.34 -8.57
CA VAL A 125 -2.16 16.58 -9.82
C VAL A 125 -0.74 16.49 -10.36
N LEU A 126 -0.25 15.27 -10.56
CA LEU A 126 1.09 14.99 -11.08
C LEU A 126 1.10 14.88 -12.61
N ARG A 127 -0.02 14.45 -13.20
CA ARG A 127 -0.20 14.28 -14.64
C ARG A 127 -1.66 14.56 -15.02
N GLU A 128 -1.89 15.67 -15.72
CA GLU A 128 -3.24 16.07 -16.18
C GLU A 128 -3.81 15.07 -17.20
N ASN A 129 -3.02 14.76 -18.24
CA ASN A 129 -3.36 13.76 -19.25
C ASN A 129 -3.02 12.35 -18.76
N PHE A 130 -3.94 11.77 -18.00
CA PHE A 130 -3.77 10.49 -17.34
C PHE A 130 -4.52 9.36 -18.05
N ASP A 131 -3.82 8.62 -18.91
CA ASP A 131 -4.28 7.32 -19.44
C ASP A 131 -3.52 6.20 -18.70
N PRO A 132 -4.17 5.48 -17.78
CA PRO A 132 -3.51 4.47 -16.95
C PRO A 132 -2.97 3.30 -17.78
N VAL A 133 -3.63 2.94 -18.89
CA VAL A 133 -3.21 1.81 -19.75
C VAL A 133 -2.00 2.20 -20.58
N GLN A 134 -1.98 3.41 -21.15
CA GLN A 134 -0.82 3.89 -21.89
C GLN A 134 0.41 4.02 -20.98
N ILE A 135 0.23 4.56 -19.78
CA ILE A 135 1.30 4.69 -18.77
C ILE A 135 1.83 3.30 -18.38
N ALA A 136 0.93 2.35 -18.08
CA ALA A 136 1.29 0.98 -17.74
C ALA A 136 2.12 0.29 -18.85
N LYS A 137 1.71 0.43 -20.11
CA LYS A 137 2.45 -0.12 -21.26
C LYS A 137 3.80 0.55 -21.45
N ALA A 138 3.90 1.86 -21.22
CA ALA A 138 5.18 2.57 -21.26
C ALA A 138 6.14 2.08 -20.17
N TYR A 139 5.63 1.86 -18.95
CA TYR A 139 6.43 1.27 -17.87
C TYR A 139 6.90 -0.15 -18.18
N GLU A 140 6.01 -1.02 -18.67
CA GLU A 140 6.37 -2.38 -19.08
C GLU A 140 7.44 -2.36 -20.18
N LYS A 141 7.26 -1.52 -21.21
CA LYS A 141 8.25 -1.32 -22.28
C LYS A 141 9.59 -0.81 -21.74
N GLY A 142 9.57 0.08 -20.75
CA GLY A 142 10.76 0.58 -20.07
C GLY A 142 11.46 -0.43 -19.16
N GLY A 143 10.91 -1.64 -18.98
CA GLY A 143 11.51 -2.69 -18.17
C GLY A 143 10.99 -2.78 -16.73
N ALA A 144 9.88 -2.10 -16.40
CA ALA A 144 9.20 -2.31 -15.12
C ALA A 144 8.77 -3.78 -14.99
N ALA A 145 9.11 -4.40 -13.86
CA ALA A 145 8.78 -5.79 -13.58
C ALA A 145 7.34 -5.96 -13.09
N CYS A 146 6.87 -4.98 -12.32
CA CYS A 146 5.53 -4.92 -11.77
C CYS A 146 5.04 -3.47 -11.78
N LEU A 147 3.73 -3.27 -11.62
CA LEU A 147 3.14 -1.96 -11.44
C LEU A 147 2.47 -1.84 -10.08
N SER A 148 2.51 -0.67 -9.47
CA SER A 148 1.64 -0.29 -8.34
C SER A 148 0.58 0.68 -8.85
N VAL A 149 -0.70 0.38 -8.66
CA VAL A 149 -1.81 1.20 -9.16
C VAL A 149 -2.57 1.77 -7.99
N LEU A 150 -2.63 3.10 -7.89
CA LEU A 150 -3.39 3.76 -6.83
C LEU A 150 -4.88 3.63 -7.15
N THR A 151 -5.65 3.08 -6.21
CA THR A 151 -7.10 2.91 -6.32
C THR A 151 -7.90 3.89 -5.46
N ASP A 152 -7.22 4.69 -4.63
CA ASP A 152 -7.87 5.71 -3.81
C ASP A 152 -8.35 6.90 -4.64
N GLU A 153 -9.67 7.10 -4.69
CA GLU A 153 -10.31 8.14 -5.50
C GLU A 153 -10.10 9.55 -4.91
N LYS A 154 -10.26 9.71 -3.60
CA LYS A 154 -10.35 11.03 -2.96
C LYS A 154 -9.01 11.78 -2.92
N TYR A 155 -7.92 11.09 -2.60
CA TYR A 155 -6.62 11.69 -2.33
C TYR A 155 -5.64 11.51 -3.49
N PHE A 156 -5.77 10.42 -4.25
CA PHE A 156 -4.86 10.08 -5.35
C PHE A 156 -5.52 10.17 -6.73
N GLN A 157 -6.83 10.41 -6.81
CA GLN A 157 -7.63 10.35 -8.04
C GLN A 157 -7.41 9.02 -8.81
N GLY A 158 -7.22 7.95 -8.04
CA GLY A 158 -7.13 6.58 -8.53
C GLY A 158 -8.49 5.94 -8.72
N SER A 159 -8.51 4.68 -9.16
CA SER A 159 -9.73 3.86 -9.17
C SER A 159 -9.41 2.38 -9.35
N PHE A 160 -10.30 1.52 -8.87
CA PHE A 160 -10.24 0.08 -9.15
C PHE A 160 -10.45 -0.24 -10.64
N GLU A 161 -11.14 0.63 -11.36
CA GLU A 161 -11.34 0.55 -12.81
C GLU A 161 -10.02 0.76 -13.56
N ASN A 162 -9.13 1.63 -13.08
CA ASN A 162 -7.78 1.78 -13.64
C ASN A 162 -6.98 0.48 -13.49
N LEU A 163 -7.03 -0.15 -12.30
CA LEU A 163 -6.39 -1.45 -12.05
C LEU A 163 -6.91 -2.52 -13.00
N GLU A 164 -8.23 -2.64 -13.15
CA GLU A 164 -8.88 -3.60 -14.04
C GLU A 164 -8.53 -3.36 -15.52
N ALA A 165 -8.53 -2.10 -15.97
CA ALA A 165 -8.14 -1.72 -17.32
C ALA A 165 -6.68 -2.08 -17.61
N ILE A 166 -5.77 -1.78 -16.68
CA ILE A 166 -4.35 -2.16 -16.78
C ILE A 166 -4.20 -3.67 -16.85
N ARG A 167 -4.88 -4.41 -15.97
CA ARG A 167 -4.86 -5.88 -15.97
C ARG A 167 -5.31 -6.46 -17.32
N ASN A 168 -6.41 -5.95 -17.86
CA ASN A 168 -6.97 -6.39 -19.14
C ASN A 168 -6.07 -6.06 -20.33
N SER A 169 -5.21 -5.04 -20.19
CA SER A 169 -4.22 -4.70 -21.22
C SER A 169 -3.02 -5.66 -21.29
N GLY A 170 -2.88 -6.56 -20.30
CA GLY A 170 -1.83 -7.58 -20.25
C GLY A 170 -0.72 -7.32 -19.24
N VAL A 171 -0.66 -6.14 -18.62
CA VAL A 171 0.43 -5.76 -17.69
C VAL A 171 0.17 -6.24 -16.25
N GLN A 172 1.22 -6.61 -15.51
CA GLN A 172 1.12 -7.04 -14.10
C GLN A 172 0.93 -5.84 -13.16
N ALA A 173 0.02 -5.94 -12.18
CA ALA A 173 -0.31 -4.82 -11.30
C ALA A 173 -0.61 -5.25 -9.85
N CYS A 174 -0.20 -4.42 -8.89
CA CYS A 174 -0.55 -4.47 -7.48
C CYS A 174 -1.35 -3.24 -7.04
N ASP A 175 -2.04 -3.36 -5.91
CA ASP A 175 -2.91 -2.35 -5.31
C ASP A 175 -2.60 -2.22 -3.81
N SER A 176 -3.22 -1.28 -3.11
CA SER A 176 -3.07 -1.07 -1.66
C SER A 176 -4.37 -1.37 -0.90
N ALA A 177 -4.28 -2.10 0.21
CA ALA A 177 -5.45 -2.52 1.00
C ALA A 177 -5.25 -2.26 2.50
N ILE A 178 -6.28 -1.74 3.17
CA ILE A 178 -6.30 -1.52 4.63
C ILE A 178 -7.38 -2.34 5.36
N ASP A 179 -8.18 -3.09 4.60
CA ASP A 179 -9.24 -3.96 5.10
C ASP A 179 -9.31 -5.25 4.26
N ALA A 180 -9.68 -6.37 4.90
CA ALA A 180 -9.79 -7.66 4.24
C ALA A 180 -10.76 -7.65 3.05
N TRP A 181 -11.86 -6.88 3.11
CA TRP A 181 -12.79 -6.72 1.99
C TRP A 181 -12.10 -6.15 0.75
N GLN A 182 -11.18 -5.20 0.92
CA GLN A 182 -10.44 -4.62 -0.21
C GLN A 182 -9.57 -5.67 -0.88
N ILE A 183 -9.01 -6.65 -0.16
CA ILE A 183 -8.23 -7.73 -0.78
C ILE A 183 -9.11 -8.57 -1.72
N TYR A 184 -10.34 -8.91 -1.30
CA TYR A 184 -11.29 -9.63 -2.16
C TYR A 184 -11.65 -8.78 -3.39
N TYR A 185 -11.95 -7.51 -3.19
CA TYR A 185 -12.34 -6.60 -4.26
C TYR A 185 -11.21 -6.35 -5.26
N ALA A 186 -10.00 -6.06 -4.77
CA ALA A 186 -8.78 -5.90 -5.57
C ALA A 186 -8.46 -7.15 -6.39
N ARG A 187 -8.63 -8.35 -5.80
CA ARG A 187 -8.40 -9.61 -6.52
C ARG A 187 -9.40 -9.83 -7.64
N ILE A 188 -10.68 -9.50 -7.45
CA ILE A 188 -11.69 -9.57 -8.52
C ILE A 188 -11.32 -8.59 -9.65
N LYS A 189 -10.79 -7.42 -9.29
CA LYS A 189 -10.31 -6.40 -10.23
C LYS A 189 -8.93 -6.72 -10.83
N GLY A 190 -8.29 -7.82 -10.40
CA GLY A 190 -7.09 -8.37 -11.02
C GLY A 190 -5.75 -8.10 -10.32
N ALA A 191 -5.75 -7.53 -9.12
CA ALA A 191 -4.52 -7.24 -8.36
C ALA A 191 -3.74 -8.50 -7.99
N ASP A 192 -2.47 -8.58 -8.34
CA ASP A 192 -1.57 -9.71 -8.03
C ASP A 192 -0.87 -9.60 -6.67
N ALA A 193 -0.78 -8.37 -6.15
CA ALA A 193 -0.29 -8.11 -4.81
C ALA A 193 -1.10 -7.00 -4.14
N ILE A 194 -1.06 -6.98 -2.81
CA ILE A 194 -1.64 -5.92 -1.98
C ILE A 194 -0.56 -5.29 -1.09
N LEU A 195 -0.63 -3.97 -0.90
CA LEU A 195 0.16 -3.23 0.10
C LEU A 195 -0.54 -3.30 1.46
N LEU A 196 0.20 -3.63 2.51
CA LEU A 196 -0.22 -3.59 3.92
C LEU A 196 0.70 -2.64 4.68
N ILE A 197 0.14 -1.66 5.39
CA ILE A 197 0.95 -0.62 6.06
C ILE A 197 1.05 -0.92 7.56
N ALA A 198 2.25 -1.23 8.05
CA ALA A 198 2.50 -1.59 9.45
C ALA A 198 2.26 -0.44 10.45
N ALA A 199 2.37 0.80 9.96
CA ALA A 199 2.04 2.03 10.68
C ALA A 199 0.54 2.16 11.00
N VAL A 200 -0.32 1.36 10.36
CA VAL A 200 -1.78 1.42 10.47
C VAL A 200 -2.37 0.08 10.96
N LEU A 201 -1.76 -1.04 10.59
CA LEU A 201 -2.30 -2.37 10.81
C LEU A 201 -1.65 -3.07 12.01
N PRO A 202 -2.47 -3.56 12.98
CA PRO A 202 -2.00 -4.45 14.03
C PRO A 202 -1.47 -5.78 13.47
N ASP A 203 -0.58 -6.44 14.22
CA ASP A 203 0.03 -7.70 13.77
C ASP A 203 -0.99 -8.80 13.48
N LEU A 204 -2.11 -8.81 14.20
CA LEU A 204 -3.20 -9.78 13.98
C LEU A 204 -3.87 -9.56 12.63
N ASP A 205 -4.08 -8.31 12.23
CA ASP A 205 -4.66 -7.94 10.95
C ASP A 205 -3.70 -8.27 9.81
N ILE A 206 -2.41 -7.94 9.95
CA ILE A 206 -1.38 -8.32 8.97
C ILE A 206 -1.35 -9.84 8.80
N LYS A 207 -1.32 -10.60 9.89
CA LYS A 207 -1.37 -12.09 9.86
C LYS A 207 -2.61 -12.61 9.14
N TYR A 208 -3.78 -12.02 9.41
CA TYR A 208 -5.03 -12.41 8.78
C TYR A 208 -5.04 -12.10 7.28
N MET A 209 -4.59 -10.90 6.90
CA MET A 209 -4.51 -10.46 5.51
C MET A 209 -3.49 -11.26 4.70
N ILE A 210 -2.35 -11.63 5.28
CA ILE A 210 -1.38 -12.56 4.65
C ILE A 210 -2.02 -13.92 4.38
N LYS A 211 -2.82 -14.45 5.31
CA LYS A 211 -3.55 -15.71 5.09
C LYS A 211 -4.51 -15.60 3.90
N ILE A 212 -5.24 -14.48 3.78
CA ILE A 212 -6.11 -14.23 2.63
C ILE A 212 -5.30 -14.15 1.33
N CYS A 213 -4.18 -13.43 1.33
CA CYS A 213 -3.30 -13.34 0.16
C CYS A 213 -2.81 -14.71 -0.29
N LYS A 214 -2.38 -15.55 0.65
CA LYS A 214 -1.98 -16.94 0.38
C LYS A 214 -3.11 -17.76 -0.25
N LEU A 215 -4.34 -17.63 0.24
CA LEU A 215 -5.52 -18.30 -0.34
C LEU A 215 -5.75 -17.88 -1.80
N PHE A 216 -5.53 -16.61 -2.12
CA PHE A 216 -5.69 -16.07 -3.47
C PHE A 216 -4.42 -16.13 -4.33
N ARG A 217 -3.33 -16.70 -3.79
CA ARG A 217 -1.99 -16.71 -4.40
C ARG A 217 -1.48 -15.30 -4.73
N MET A 218 -1.95 -14.30 -4.00
CA MET A 218 -1.46 -12.93 -4.09
C MET A 218 -0.22 -12.74 -3.21
N THR A 219 0.60 -11.77 -3.57
CA THR A 219 1.70 -11.30 -2.72
C THR A 219 1.22 -10.23 -1.74
N ALA A 220 1.71 -10.25 -0.51
CA ALA A 220 1.56 -9.13 0.42
C ALA A 220 2.89 -8.37 0.51
N LEU A 221 2.89 -7.11 0.08
CA LEU A 221 3.97 -6.16 0.31
C LEU A 221 3.68 -5.45 1.64
N VAL A 222 4.47 -5.72 2.67
CA VAL A 222 4.26 -5.10 3.99
C VAL A 222 5.21 -3.92 4.16
N GLU A 223 4.64 -2.71 4.17
CA GLU A 223 5.35 -1.44 4.27
C GLU A 223 5.67 -1.11 5.73
N VAL A 224 6.91 -0.71 5.98
CA VAL A 224 7.45 -0.28 7.27
C VAL A 224 8.25 1.02 7.11
N HIS A 225 8.29 1.82 8.17
CA HIS A 225 8.93 3.14 8.19
C HIS A 225 10.06 3.22 9.20
N ASP A 226 9.93 2.53 10.34
CA ASP A 226 10.88 2.62 11.44
C ASP A 226 11.29 1.24 11.97
N GLU A 227 12.24 1.24 12.89
CA GLU A 227 12.76 0.05 13.56
C GLU A 227 11.67 -0.78 14.23
N ARG A 228 10.68 -0.14 14.87
CA ARG A 228 9.66 -0.82 15.66
C ARG A 228 8.68 -1.54 14.74
N GLU A 229 8.25 -0.89 13.66
CA GLU A 229 7.44 -1.48 12.62
C GLU A 229 8.17 -2.66 11.97
N PHE A 230 9.45 -2.49 11.65
CA PHE A 230 10.27 -3.55 11.07
C PHE A 230 10.37 -4.75 12.01
N ASP A 231 10.70 -4.53 13.29
CA ASP A 231 10.87 -5.58 14.29
C ASP A 231 9.56 -6.34 14.54
N ARG A 232 8.41 -5.67 14.47
CA ARG A 232 7.10 -6.34 14.50
C ARG A 232 6.88 -7.22 13.27
N VAL A 233 7.06 -6.64 12.08
CA VAL A 233 6.73 -7.29 10.81
C VAL A 233 7.62 -8.51 10.55
N ILE A 234 8.92 -8.45 10.86
CA ILE A 234 9.85 -9.55 10.59
C ILE A 234 9.57 -10.81 11.41
N GLU A 235 8.88 -10.67 12.55
CA GLU A 235 8.46 -11.80 13.39
C GLU A 235 7.13 -12.43 12.93
N ILE A 236 6.45 -11.84 11.95
CA ILE A 236 5.22 -12.39 11.38
C ILE A 236 5.56 -13.53 10.40
N GLU A 237 5.05 -14.73 10.68
CA GLU A 237 5.22 -15.87 9.79
C GLU A 237 4.56 -15.67 8.42
N GLY A 238 5.29 -16.01 7.36
CA GLY A 238 4.77 -15.98 6.00
C GLY A 238 4.94 -14.66 5.26
N ILE A 239 5.63 -13.69 5.86
CA ILE A 239 6.13 -12.52 5.15
C ILE A 239 7.15 -12.97 4.09
N GLN A 240 7.00 -12.46 2.87
CA GLN A 240 7.92 -12.73 1.76
C GLN A 240 8.47 -11.46 1.13
N LEU A 241 7.80 -10.32 1.33
CA LEU A 241 8.13 -9.04 0.73
C LEU A 241 7.89 -7.91 1.76
N ILE A 242 8.94 -7.18 2.10
CA ILE A 242 8.88 -6.00 2.99
C ILE A 242 9.27 -4.76 2.19
N GLY A 243 8.46 -3.72 2.29
CA GLY A 243 8.73 -2.40 1.75
C GLY A 243 9.28 -1.46 2.81
N ILE A 244 10.42 -0.84 2.56
CA ILE A 244 10.95 0.21 3.44
C ILE A 244 10.61 1.55 2.80
N ASN A 245 9.67 2.27 3.40
CA ASN A 245 9.28 3.58 2.93
C ASN A 245 10.16 4.65 3.56
N ASN A 246 10.96 5.32 2.73
CA ASN A 246 11.89 6.35 3.15
C ASN A 246 11.22 7.72 3.36
N ARG A 247 9.89 7.79 3.28
CA ARG A 247 9.11 8.99 3.53
C ARG A 247 8.49 8.92 4.93
N ASP A 248 8.76 9.93 5.74
CA ASP A 248 8.05 10.11 6.99
C ASP A 248 6.58 10.49 6.71
N LEU A 249 5.62 9.81 7.33
CA LEU A 249 4.19 10.00 7.07
C LEU A 249 3.58 11.20 7.83
N GLU A 250 4.29 11.72 8.84
CA GLU A 250 3.91 12.90 9.62
C GLU A 250 4.51 14.17 9.00
N THR A 251 5.80 14.14 8.60
CA THR A 251 6.53 15.31 8.08
C THR A 251 6.69 15.35 6.56
N PHE A 252 6.48 14.23 5.87
CA PHE A 252 6.78 14.00 4.45
C PHE A 252 8.25 14.14 4.04
N GLU A 253 9.16 14.26 5.01
CA GLU A 253 10.59 14.30 4.76
C GLU A 253 11.07 12.97 4.17
N LEU A 254 12.04 13.05 3.26
CA LEU A 254 12.60 11.89 2.58
C LEU A 254 14.01 11.62 3.08
N ASN A 255 14.26 10.40 3.53
CA ASN A 255 15.59 9.97 3.97
C ASN A 255 15.90 8.54 3.52
N ILE A 256 16.58 8.39 2.37
CA ILE A 256 16.96 7.07 1.84
C ILE A 256 17.95 6.32 2.74
N ALA A 257 18.64 7.00 3.66
CA ALA A 257 19.52 6.34 4.63
C ALA A 257 18.74 5.45 5.61
N ASN A 258 17.43 5.66 5.76
CA ASN A 258 16.56 4.81 6.56
C ASN A 258 16.60 3.34 6.08
N THR A 259 16.58 3.11 4.77
CA THR A 259 16.73 1.78 4.18
C THR A 259 17.99 1.07 4.68
N LYS A 260 19.12 1.75 4.65
CA LYS A 260 20.39 1.17 5.10
C LYS A 260 20.37 0.91 6.61
N LYS A 261 19.93 1.89 7.40
CA LYS A 261 19.78 1.80 8.86
C LYS A 261 18.94 0.58 9.29
N LEU A 262 17.82 0.31 8.60
CA LEU A 262 16.94 -0.82 8.92
C LEU A 262 17.50 -2.18 8.49
N LEU A 263 18.36 -2.22 7.47
CA LEU A 263 18.98 -3.45 6.97
C LEU A 263 20.34 -3.76 7.61
N GLU A 264 20.87 -2.87 8.44
CA GLU A 264 22.11 -3.11 9.18
C GLU A 264 21.93 -4.11 10.34
N GLY A 265 23.02 -4.78 10.70
CA GLY A 265 23.07 -5.68 11.85
C GLY A 265 22.13 -6.90 11.77
N GLU A 266 21.44 -7.16 12.88
CA GLU A 266 20.59 -8.34 13.08
C GLU A 266 19.38 -8.37 12.13
N ARG A 267 18.76 -7.21 11.87
CA ARG A 267 17.58 -7.11 10.97
C ARG A 267 17.91 -7.61 9.57
N GLY A 268 19.02 -7.16 9.01
CA GLY A 268 19.51 -7.64 7.71
C GLY A 268 19.87 -9.12 7.71
N GLN A 269 20.39 -9.66 8.82
CA GLN A 269 20.66 -11.09 8.96
C GLN A 269 19.36 -11.90 8.94
N LYS A 270 18.37 -11.52 9.74
CA LYS A 270 17.04 -12.15 9.77
C LYS A 270 16.36 -12.13 8.40
N ILE A 271 16.45 -11.02 7.65
CA ILE A 271 15.92 -10.94 6.28
C ILE A 271 16.54 -12.01 5.38
N ARG A 272 17.88 -12.16 5.43
CA ARG A 272 18.60 -13.14 4.62
C ARG A 272 18.27 -14.58 5.02
N GLU A 273 18.23 -14.86 6.32
CA GLU A 273 17.90 -16.19 6.87
C GLU A 273 16.47 -16.62 6.50
N LYS A 274 15.52 -15.69 6.56
CA LYS A 274 14.11 -15.94 6.20
C LYS A 274 13.86 -15.88 4.68
N GLY A 275 14.85 -15.47 3.89
CA GLY A 275 14.71 -15.31 2.43
C GLY A 275 13.69 -14.25 2.03
N ILE A 276 13.48 -13.23 2.87
CA ILE A 276 12.53 -12.13 2.61
C ILE A 276 13.15 -11.18 1.58
N MET A 277 12.36 -10.80 0.56
CA MET A 277 12.76 -9.77 -0.38
C MET A 277 12.44 -8.38 0.19
N VAL A 278 13.38 -7.44 0.03
CA VAL A 278 13.19 -6.05 0.46
C VAL A 278 12.99 -5.15 -0.75
N VAL A 279 11.98 -4.29 -0.66
CA VAL A 279 11.66 -3.20 -1.60
C VAL A 279 12.07 -1.87 -0.98
N GLY A 280 12.87 -1.07 -1.68
CA GLY A 280 13.13 0.31 -1.29
C GLY A 280 12.08 1.23 -1.90
N GLU A 281 11.43 2.07 -1.08
CA GLU A 281 10.33 2.93 -1.51
C GLU A 281 10.57 4.38 -1.16
N SER A 282 10.03 5.28 -1.99
CA SER A 282 10.18 6.74 -1.86
C SER A 282 11.63 7.25 -1.95
N GLY A 283 11.80 8.48 -2.47
CA GLY A 283 13.10 9.16 -2.45
C GLY A 283 14.13 8.71 -3.49
N LEU A 284 13.73 7.89 -4.47
CA LEU A 284 14.60 7.37 -5.52
C LEU A 284 14.44 8.18 -6.82
N PHE A 285 15.39 9.06 -7.12
CA PHE A 285 15.33 9.99 -8.25
C PHE A 285 16.47 9.80 -9.26
N THR A 286 17.59 9.23 -8.83
CA THR A 286 18.83 9.15 -9.61
C THR A 286 19.42 7.74 -9.59
N PRO A 287 20.34 7.42 -10.52
CA PRO A 287 21.10 6.16 -10.48
C PRO A 287 21.90 5.97 -9.20
N ALA A 288 22.38 7.05 -8.59
CA ALA A 288 23.09 7.01 -7.33
C ALA A 288 22.18 6.55 -6.18
N ASP A 289 20.91 6.97 -6.17
CA ASP A 289 19.94 6.52 -5.16
C ASP A 289 19.65 5.02 -5.30
N ILE A 290 19.51 4.54 -6.54
CA ILE A 290 19.31 3.10 -6.83
C ILE A 290 20.53 2.29 -6.38
N ALA A 291 21.73 2.75 -6.70
CA ALA A 291 22.96 2.10 -6.26
C ALA A 291 23.06 2.06 -4.73
N TYR A 292 22.74 3.17 -4.06
CA TYR A 292 22.77 3.28 -2.60
C TYR A 292 21.88 2.24 -1.90
N VAL A 293 20.61 2.11 -2.33
CA VAL A 293 19.71 1.11 -1.72
C VAL A 293 20.07 -0.32 -2.14
N GLN A 294 20.57 -0.51 -3.36
CA GLN A 294 21.05 -1.81 -3.82
C GLN A 294 22.23 -2.32 -2.97
N GLU A 295 23.19 -1.44 -2.64
CA GLU A 295 24.32 -1.75 -1.76
C GLU A 295 23.86 -2.13 -0.34
N ALA A 296 22.74 -1.58 0.14
CA ALA A 296 22.11 -1.98 1.40
C ALA A 296 21.45 -3.37 1.34
N GLY A 297 21.36 -3.99 0.16
CA GLY A 297 20.79 -5.33 -0.03
C GLY A 297 19.37 -5.35 -0.61
N VAL A 298 18.82 -4.19 -0.99
CA VAL A 298 17.51 -4.09 -1.64
C VAL A 298 17.51 -4.80 -3.00
N LYS A 299 16.45 -5.56 -3.28
CA LYS A 299 16.31 -6.36 -4.51
C LYS A 299 15.18 -5.89 -5.42
N ALA A 300 14.34 -4.99 -4.95
CA ALA A 300 13.29 -4.34 -5.72
C ALA A 300 13.12 -2.89 -5.27
N VAL A 301 12.57 -2.03 -6.12
CA VAL A 301 12.29 -0.63 -5.78
C VAL A 301 10.89 -0.24 -6.23
N LEU A 302 10.18 0.56 -5.43
CA LEU A 302 8.89 1.14 -5.79
C LEU A 302 9.07 2.62 -6.08
N VAL A 303 8.78 3.01 -7.32
CA VAL A 303 9.05 4.36 -7.82
C VAL A 303 7.85 4.90 -8.59
N GLY A 304 7.34 6.05 -8.16
CA GLY A 304 6.24 6.74 -8.83
C GLY A 304 6.57 8.16 -9.24
N GLU A 305 6.88 9.00 -8.26
CA GLU A 305 6.92 10.45 -8.45
C GLU A 305 7.94 10.93 -9.50
N SER A 306 9.12 10.30 -9.55
CA SER A 306 10.16 10.63 -10.53
C SER A 306 9.81 10.20 -11.96
N LEU A 307 8.95 9.18 -12.10
CA LEU A 307 8.58 8.60 -13.38
C LEU A 307 7.32 9.21 -13.97
N VAL A 308 6.28 9.45 -13.15
CA VAL A 308 4.96 9.85 -13.66
C VAL A 308 4.96 11.26 -14.28
N LYS A 309 5.90 12.10 -13.84
CA LYS A 309 6.13 13.47 -14.35
C LYS A 309 6.81 13.50 -15.72
N GLN A 310 7.41 12.40 -16.16
CA GLN A 310 8.10 12.34 -17.44
C GLN A 310 7.09 12.25 -18.58
N GLU A 311 7.35 12.98 -19.66
CA GLU A 311 6.55 12.88 -20.89
C GLU A 311 6.60 11.46 -21.45
N ASP A 312 7.81 10.89 -21.53
CA ASP A 312 8.07 9.48 -21.82
C ASP A 312 8.49 8.72 -20.55
N PRO A 313 7.59 7.94 -19.93
CA PRO A 313 7.90 7.13 -18.76
C PRO A 313 9.04 6.12 -18.98
N SER A 314 9.21 5.61 -20.21
CA SER A 314 10.26 4.63 -20.54
C SER A 314 11.65 5.27 -20.48
N ALA A 315 11.79 6.48 -21.04
CA ALA A 315 13.02 7.27 -20.94
C ALA A 315 13.33 7.64 -19.48
N GLY A 316 12.30 7.95 -18.69
CA GLY A 316 12.42 8.18 -17.25
C GLY A 316 13.02 7.00 -16.50
N ILE A 317 12.61 5.77 -16.84
CA ILE A 317 13.19 4.56 -16.25
C ILE A 317 14.67 4.42 -16.64
N ALA A 318 15.02 4.61 -17.92
CA ALA A 318 16.41 4.52 -18.36
C ALA A 318 17.30 5.56 -17.66
N GLN A 319 16.79 6.78 -17.45
CA GLN A 319 17.50 7.82 -16.70
C GLN A 319 17.67 7.44 -15.23
N LEU A 320 16.64 6.88 -14.58
CA LEU A 320 16.67 6.47 -13.18
C LEU A 320 17.71 5.37 -12.92
N PHE A 321 17.85 4.41 -13.84
CA PHE A 321 18.83 3.32 -13.72
C PHE A 321 20.19 3.65 -14.36
N GLY A 322 20.29 4.77 -15.07
CA GLY A 322 21.51 5.18 -15.80
C GLY A 322 21.82 4.32 -17.02
N LYS A 323 20.91 3.42 -17.40
CA LYS A 323 20.99 2.54 -18.57
C LYS A 323 19.60 2.02 -18.93
N ASP A 324 19.47 1.49 -20.14
CA ASP A 324 18.27 0.76 -20.54
C ASP A 324 18.17 -0.58 -19.80
N ILE A 325 17.02 -0.83 -19.17
CA ILE A 325 16.69 -2.07 -18.45
C ILE A 325 15.47 -2.80 -19.07
N SER A 326 15.02 -2.36 -20.25
CA SER A 326 13.94 -3.00 -21.01
C SER A 326 14.23 -4.48 -21.33
N LEU A 327 13.16 -5.22 -21.66
CA LEU A 327 13.21 -6.64 -22.03
C LEU A 327 13.64 -6.83 -23.48
#